data_AF-A0A1Q8U4P8-F1
#
_entry.id   AF-A0A1Q8U4P8-F1
#
_cell.length_a   1.000
_cell.length_b   1.000
_cell.length_c   1.000
_cell.angle_alpha   90.00
_cell.angle_beta   90.00
_cell.angle_gamma   90.00
#
_symmetry.space_group_name_H-M   'P 1'
#
loop_
_entity.id
_entity.type
_entity.pdbx_description
1 polymer ?
#
loop_
_entity_poly.entity_id
_entity_poly.type
_entity_poly.pdbx_seq_one_letter_code
_entity_poly.pdbx_strand_id
1 'polypeptide(L)'
;MHIRTTGGRHARRLRLAVPAAAVTVLALVGTALTVSTSQAGEPAPSLPTAAPERPVAPAESELRERVADSAVADRKALPPAKFAGDDPGTAAPMVIGGTQTSISSAPWMAQLWYHDDRGTPGDETDDTGFFCGGVVIAPTKIATAAHCVKGFDWNANGAVVTGSTSTEPNSSGTVSWPYRQWNSPLYKDVRGAADNDVAVLTLFDPVAAKPLPVMANTDTGLYAPGTQAKVYGWGRTTSTNDDISTTLRSATLPIVSDATCRGSYGSSFVAGHMVCAGKTGASDAETVGACNGDSGGPLVIGGKLAGIVSWGVLDCVGEGAYSVFAKVSTYVPAIKARAYDTNMNWDHRADLMARKASNKTMYQFNSTGTGMSKATYSSGWGGIDVLLQTDLNRDDNQDLLVRGTDGNLYWQWYSSAADAWQTKRLATGWGSRKQILAPGDLTSDGHPDILSTDSSGGFWLYPGKGDGNFAARIRIGGGGLNFTMVRGSGDFTNDGKADIIARGSGGKLYLFKGTGKASAPFAAKVLVRTWDVATALVTTGDFTGDGHADIVVRVKSGELYLYPGTGRSDSGIFGARKLLGTGANNYNLFG
;
A
#
# COMPACT_ATOMS: atom_id res chain seq x y z
N MET A 1 -8.95 -76.59 -11.42
CA MET A 1 -8.73 -77.97 -10.93
C MET A 1 -7.60 -77.93 -9.90
N HIS A 2 -7.93 -78.30 -8.66
CA HIS A 2 -7.05 -78.63 -7.50
C HIS A 2 -6.22 -77.50 -6.86
N ILE A 3 -6.66 -76.93 -5.71
CA ILE A 3 -6.54 -77.36 -4.28
C ILE A 3 -5.23 -76.81 -3.67
N ARG A 4 -5.25 -75.73 -2.87
CA ARG A 4 -5.50 -75.59 -1.39
C ARG A 4 -4.43 -76.23 -0.48
N THR A 5 -3.81 -75.40 0.38
CA THR A 5 -3.60 -75.59 1.84
C THR A 5 -3.02 -74.28 2.45
N THR A 6 -3.79 -73.51 3.25
CA THR A 6 -3.81 -73.43 4.75
C THR A 6 -2.48 -72.96 5.36
N GLY A 7 -2.36 -71.96 6.24
CA GLY A 7 -3.32 -71.22 7.07
C GLY A 7 -2.88 -71.26 8.56
N GLY A 8 -2.60 -70.10 9.18
CA GLY A 8 -2.53 -69.89 10.64
C GLY A 8 -1.12 -69.79 11.26
N ARG A 9 -0.86 -69.08 12.37
CA ARG A 9 -1.49 -67.96 13.10
C ARG A 9 -0.48 -67.52 14.19
N HIS A 10 -0.58 -66.25 14.62
CA HIS A 10 -0.12 -65.65 15.90
C HIS A 10 1.35 -65.24 16.18
N ALA A 11 1.54 -63.91 16.09
CA ALA A 11 2.00 -62.97 17.14
C ALA A 11 3.34 -63.21 17.86
N ARG A 12 4.30 -62.32 17.60
CA ARG A 12 5.26 -61.81 18.61
C ARG A 12 5.69 -60.39 18.28
N ARG A 13 5.61 -59.51 19.28
CA ARG A 13 6.07 -58.12 19.26
C ARG A 13 7.54 -58.05 18.84
N LEU A 14 7.84 -57.32 17.77
CA LEU A 14 9.21 -56.96 17.39
C LEU A 14 9.50 -55.53 17.85
N ARG A 15 10.37 -55.42 18.86
CA ARG A 15 11.23 -54.25 19.05
C ARG A 15 12.26 -54.31 17.93
N LEU A 16 12.18 -53.41 16.96
CA LEU A 16 13.20 -53.25 15.93
C LEU A 16 14.22 -52.21 16.37
N ALA A 17 15.39 -52.71 16.73
CA ALA A 17 16.63 -51.96 16.68
C ALA A 17 16.92 -51.60 15.21
N VAL A 18 17.29 -50.34 14.98
CA VAL A 18 17.72 -49.84 13.67
C VAL A 18 19.20 -50.22 13.47
N PRO A 19 19.58 -50.93 12.40
CA PRO A 19 20.98 -51.03 12.00
C PRO A 19 21.35 -49.82 11.14
N ALA A 20 22.51 -49.25 11.44
CA ALA A 20 23.17 -48.23 10.65
C ALA A 20 23.52 -48.74 9.25
N ALA A 21 23.24 -47.94 8.22
CA ALA A 21 23.85 -48.06 6.90
C ALA A 21 24.12 -46.67 6.30
N ALA A 22 25.42 -46.46 6.08
CA ALA A 22 26.13 -45.42 5.34
C ALA A 22 25.32 -44.43 4.48
N VAL A 23 25.52 -43.14 4.77
CA VAL A 23 25.33 -42.04 3.79
C VAL A 23 26.71 -41.53 3.40
N THR A 24 27.05 -41.71 2.13
CA THR A 24 28.16 -41.07 1.43
C THR A 24 27.91 -39.56 1.36
N VAL A 25 28.76 -38.78 2.03
CA VAL A 25 28.76 -37.32 1.95
C VAL A 25 29.52 -36.90 0.70
N LEU A 26 28.81 -36.31 -0.27
CA LEU A 26 29.42 -35.53 -1.34
C LEU A 26 29.95 -34.22 -0.72
N ALA A 27 31.26 -34.01 -0.77
CA ALA A 27 31.90 -32.78 -0.37
C ALA A 27 31.62 -31.66 -1.39
N LEU A 28 30.77 -30.70 -1.00
CA LEU A 28 30.77 -29.36 -1.59
C LEU A 28 31.71 -28.50 -0.77
N VAL A 29 32.72 -27.95 -1.43
CA VAL A 29 33.70 -27.00 -0.87
C VAL A 29 32.96 -25.73 -0.46
N GLY A 30 32.44 -25.71 0.77
CA GLY A 30 32.09 -24.47 1.45
C GLY A 30 33.38 -23.84 1.95
N THR A 31 33.80 -22.72 1.36
CA THR A 31 34.79 -21.84 1.99
C THR A 31 34.22 -21.35 3.31
N ALA A 32 34.63 -22.01 4.40
CA ALA A 32 34.37 -21.58 5.75
C ALA A 32 35.05 -20.23 5.98
N LEU A 33 34.26 -19.20 6.27
CA LEU A 33 34.75 -17.94 6.81
C LEU A 33 35.43 -18.24 8.15
N THR A 34 36.74 -18.05 8.22
CA THR A 34 37.49 -17.98 9.47
C THR A 34 36.93 -16.83 10.31
N VAL A 35 36.46 -17.15 11.52
CA VAL A 35 36.02 -16.16 12.50
C VAL A 35 37.24 -15.38 12.97
N SER A 36 37.47 -14.20 12.40
CA SER A 36 38.38 -13.22 12.98
C SER A 36 37.78 -12.71 14.29
N THR A 37 38.57 -12.77 15.35
CA THR A 37 38.22 -12.29 16.68
C THR A 37 37.81 -10.81 16.66
N SER A 38 36.83 -10.51 17.49
CA SER A 38 36.19 -9.21 17.70
C SER A 38 37.14 -8.01 17.70
N GLN A 39 37.03 -7.16 16.67
CA GLN A 39 37.18 -5.72 16.93
C GLN A 39 35.96 -5.32 17.74
N ALA A 40 36.17 -4.72 18.91
CA ALA A 40 35.14 -4.01 19.63
C ALA A 40 34.66 -2.86 18.73
N GLY A 41 33.61 -3.12 17.95
CA GLY A 41 33.01 -2.13 17.07
C GLY A 41 32.39 -1.02 17.90
N GLU A 42 32.44 0.21 17.37
CA GLU A 42 31.66 1.32 17.93
C GLU A 42 30.21 0.86 18.18
N PRO A 43 29.56 1.35 19.25
CA PRO A 43 28.15 1.02 19.49
C PRO A 43 27.30 1.43 18.29
N ALA A 44 26.21 0.71 18.06
CA ALA A 44 25.27 1.03 16.99
C ALA A 44 24.87 2.52 17.06
N PRO A 45 24.59 3.17 15.91
CA PRO A 45 24.14 4.55 15.89
C PRO A 45 23.00 4.79 16.88
N SER A 46 23.03 5.94 17.55
CA SER A 46 21.97 6.34 18.47
C SER A 46 20.61 6.22 17.82
N LEU A 47 19.65 5.68 18.57
CA LEU A 47 18.26 5.71 18.18
C LEU A 47 17.70 7.12 18.36
N PRO A 48 16.63 7.48 17.63
CA PRO A 48 15.81 8.62 18.00
C PRO A 48 15.30 8.51 19.43
N THR A 49 15.19 9.65 20.12
CA THR A 49 14.62 9.70 21.50
C THR A 49 13.19 10.20 21.52
N ALA A 50 12.77 10.95 20.51
CA ALA A 50 11.38 11.42 20.39
C ALA A 50 10.52 10.32 19.76
N ALA A 51 9.43 9.96 20.42
CA ALA A 51 8.37 9.18 19.78
C ALA A 51 7.67 10.06 18.72
N PRO A 52 7.12 9.48 17.63
CA PRO A 52 6.23 10.18 16.73
C PRO A 52 5.05 10.79 17.50
N GLU A 53 4.61 11.98 17.11
CA GLU A 53 3.43 12.61 17.69
C GLU A 53 2.17 11.90 17.17
N ARG A 54 1.68 10.89 17.90
CA ARG A 54 0.51 10.09 17.52
C ARG A 54 -0.78 10.65 18.15
N PRO A 55 -1.91 10.71 17.42
CA PRO A 55 -3.20 10.96 18.04
C PRO A 55 -3.59 9.82 19.00
N VAL A 56 -4.47 10.12 19.96
CA VAL A 56 -5.04 9.11 20.86
C VAL A 56 -6.09 8.31 20.10
N ALA A 57 -5.89 7.00 20.01
CA ALA A 57 -6.86 6.11 19.37
C ALA A 57 -8.09 5.85 20.26
N PRO A 58 -9.30 5.72 19.67
CA PRO A 58 -10.48 5.20 20.35
C PRO A 58 -10.23 3.81 20.94
N ALA A 59 -10.97 3.47 21.99
CA ALA A 59 -10.91 2.14 22.57
C ALA A 59 -11.48 1.09 21.59
N GLU A 60 -10.96 -0.13 21.62
CA GLU A 60 -11.48 -1.21 20.77
C GLU A 60 -12.99 -1.45 20.98
N SER A 61 -13.47 -1.33 22.22
CA SER A 61 -14.90 -1.48 22.54
C SER A 61 -15.77 -0.44 21.83
N GLU A 62 -15.30 0.80 21.73
CA GLU A 62 -16.00 1.88 21.02
C GLU A 62 -16.02 1.60 19.52
N LEU A 63 -14.91 1.16 18.93
CA LEU A 63 -14.89 0.80 17.52
C LEU A 63 -15.83 -0.38 17.20
N ARG A 64 -15.98 -1.34 18.12
CA ARG A 64 -16.93 -2.45 17.98
C ARG A 64 -18.38 -2.01 18.12
N GLU A 65 -18.65 -0.99 18.94
CA GLU A 65 -19.97 -0.36 19.04
C GLU A 65 -20.34 0.30 17.71
N ARG A 66 -19.44 1.09 17.10
CA ARG A 66 -19.63 1.65 15.75
C ARG A 66 -19.97 0.58 14.71
N VAL A 67 -19.32 -0.58 14.76
CA VAL A 67 -19.63 -1.73 13.87
C VAL A 67 -21.04 -2.25 14.14
N ALA A 68 -21.42 -2.45 15.40
CA ALA A 68 -22.73 -2.97 15.77
C ALA A 68 -23.86 -2.03 15.35
N ASP A 69 -23.70 -0.72 15.61
CA ASP A 69 -24.69 0.29 15.28
C ASP A 69 -24.82 0.46 13.77
N SER A 70 -23.70 0.49 13.05
CA SER A 70 -23.68 0.49 11.58
C SER A 70 -24.43 -0.72 11.01
N ALA A 71 -24.21 -1.92 11.56
CA ALA A 71 -24.94 -3.12 11.13
C ALA A 71 -26.44 -3.09 11.46
N VAL A 72 -26.86 -2.39 12.51
CA VAL A 72 -28.28 -2.16 12.81
C VAL A 72 -28.88 -1.14 11.84
N ALA A 73 -28.21 -0.01 11.61
CA ALA A 73 -28.63 1.04 10.70
C ALA A 73 -28.73 0.54 9.25
N ASP A 74 -27.74 -0.23 8.79
CA ASP A 74 -27.72 -0.85 7.46
C ASP A 74 -28.94 -1.76 7.23
N ARG A 75 -29.34 -2.54 8.25
CA ARG A 75 -30.57 -3.35 8.23
C ARG A 75 -31.86 -2.54 8.30
N LYS A 76 -31.85 -1.36 8.95
CA LYS A 76 -33.02 -0.48 9.11
C LYS A 76 -33.26 0.45 7.91
N ALA A 77 -32.21 0.80 7.17
CA ALA A 77 -32.29 1.57 5.92
C ALA A 77 -33.08 0.83 4.82
N LEU A 78 -33.40 -0.44 5.06
CA LEU A 78 -34.18 -1.31 4.19
C LEU A 78 -35.67 -1.15 4.53
N PRO A 79 -36.55 -0.78 3.58
CA PRO A 79 -37.99 -0.84 3.85
C PRO A 79 -38.37 -2.28 4.23
N PRO A 80 -39.30 -2.49 5.17
CA PRO A 80 -39.70 -3.83 5.57
C PRO A 80 -40.18 -4.58 4.33
N ALA A 81 -39.45 -5.64 3.97
CA ALA A 81 -39.86 -6.55 2.90
C ALA A 81 -41.29 -7.03 3.20
N LYS A 82 -42.21 -6.65 2.32
CA LYS A 82 -43.58 -7.12 2.36
C LYS A 82 -43.62 -8.58 1.89
N PHE A 83 -43.81 -9.45 2.88
CA PHE A 83 -44.50 -10.76 2.88
C PHE A 83 -43.71 -12.08 2.82
N ALA A 84 -43.95 -12.87 3.87
CA ALA A 84 -44.40 -14.27 3.92
C ALA A 84 -43.71 -15.32 3.03
N GLY A 85 -43.09 -16.30 3.70
CA GLY A 85 -42.95 -17.66 3.19
C GLY A 85 -41.57 -18.27 3.44
N ASP A 86 -41.42 -18.98 4.56
CA ASP A 86 -40.32 -19.91 4.76
C ASP A 86 -40.47 -21.10 3.79
N ASP A 87 -39.51 -21.29 2.88
CA ASP A 87 -39.27 -22.60 2.25
C ASP A 87 -37.75 -22.86 2.14
N PRO A 88 -37.19 -23.86 2.84
CA PRO A 88 -35.77 -24.16 2.83
C PRO A 88 -35.47 -25.16 1.70
N GLY A 89 -35.12 -24.69 0.50
CA GLY A 89 -34.99 -25.64 -0.60
C GLY A 89 -34.51 -25.19 -1.97
N THR A 90 -33.70 -24.14 -2.10
CA THR A 90 -32.96 -23.86 -3.35
C THR A 90 -31.67 -23.13 -3.01
N ALA A 91 -30.57 -23.48 -3.69
CA ALA A 91 -29.24 -22.93 -3.42
C ALA A 91 -29.30 -21.40 -3.27
N ALA A 92 -28.92 -20.91 -2.09
CA ALA A 92 -28.97 -19.50 -1.75
C ALA A 92 -28.04 -18.73 -2.69
N PRO A 93 -28.52 -17.70 -3.38
CA PRO A 93 -27.64 -16.89 -4.18
C PRO A 93 -26.72 -16.09 -3.22
N MET A 94 -25.59 -15.62 -3.73
CA MET A 94 -24.50 -14.91 -3.05
C MET A 94 -24.22 -13.65 -3.89
N VAL A 95 -23.06 -12.92 -3.86
CA VAL A 95 -22.66 -12.04 -5.00
C VAL A 95 -23.28 -12.61 -6.27
N ILE A 96 -24.20 -11.92 -6.96
CA ILE A 96 -25.23 -12.61 -7.77
C ILE A 96 -24.54 -13.65 -8.67
N GLY A 97 -24.99 -14.91 -8.61
CA GLY A 97 -24.35 -16.05 -9.30
C GLY A 97 -23.02 -16.57 -8.70
N GLY A 98 -22.69 -16.22 -7.47
CA GLY A 98 -21.42 -16.51 -6.78
C GLY A 98 -21.48 -17.66 -5.77
N THR A 99 -20.36 -17.88 -5.09
CA THR A 99 -20.17 -18.96 -4.10
C THR A 99 -19.53 -18.46 -2.81
N GLN A 100 -19.74 -19.19 -1.72
CA GLN A 100 -19.12 -18.89 -0.42
C GLN A 100 -17.60 -18.99 -0.54
N THR A 101 -16.92 -18.08 0.15
CA THR A 101 -15.47 -18.15 0.33
C THR A 101 -15.14 -17.82 1.78
N SER A 102 -13.86 -17.74 2.09
CA SER A 102 -13.35 -17.42 3.41
C SER A 102 -12.32 -16.30 3.32
N ILE A 103 -12.14 -15.61 4.44
CA ILE A 103 -11.08 -14.60 4.57
C ILE A 103 -9.69 -15.21 4.36
N SER A 104 -9.50 -16.49 4.67
CA SER A 104 -8.22 -17.18 4.39
C SER A 104 -7.92 -17.31 2.89
N SER A 105 -8.95 -17.33 2.04
CA SER A 105 -8.80 -17.38 0.57
C SER A 105 -8.66 -16.00 -0.07
N ALA A 106 -9.13 -14.96 0.62
CA ALA A 106 -9.06 -13.56 0.20
C ALA A 106 -8.63 -12.67 1.38
N PRO A 107 -7.38 -12.82 1.88
CA PRO A 107 -6.94 -12.21 3.14
C PRO A 107 -6.87 -10.68 3.12
N TRP A 108 -6.97 -10.07 1.95
CA TRP A 108 -6.96 -8.63 1.74
C TRP A 108 -8.35 -7.98 1.92
N MET A 109 -9.42 -8.74 2.13
CA MET A 109 -10.76 -8.16 2.25
C MET A 109 -10.89 -7.34 3.54
N ALA A 110 -11.48 -6.16 3.42
CA ALA A 110 -11.81 -5.28 4.53
C ALA A 110 -13.32 -4.96 4.51
N GLN A 111 -13.91 -4.90 5.70
CA GLN A 111 -15.26 -4.42 5.94
C GLN A 111 -15.19 -2.99 6.45
N LEU A 112 -15.97 -2.10 5.88
CA LEU A 112 -16.03 -0.68 6.25
C LEU A 112 -17.41 -0.40 6.83
N TRP A 113 -17.43 -0.05 8.11
CA TRP A 113 -18.63 0.25 8.87
C TRP A 113 -18.63 1.72 9.25
N TYR A 114 -19.64 2.45 8.80
CA TYR A 114 -19.86 3.85 9.16
C TYR A 114 -21.14 3.98 9.96
N HIS A 115 -21.10 4.70 11.08
CA HIS A 115 -22.28 5.06 11.86
C HIS A 115 -22.09 6.43 12.50
N ASP A 116 -23.01 7.36 12.21
CA ASP A 116 -23.05 8.71 12.74
C ASP A 116 -24.42 8.96 13.34
N ASP A 117 -24.48 9.10 14.66
CA ASP A 117 -25.68 9.36 15.44
C ASP A 117 -26.06 10.85 15.47
N ARG A 118 -25.34 11.70 14.71
CA ARG A 118 -25.52 13.16 14.65
C ARG A 118 -25.47 13.87 16.01
N GLY A 119 -24.93 13.23 17.04
CA GLY A 119 -24.94 13.73 18.41
C GLY A 119 -26.32 13.69 19.08
N THR A 120 -27.22 12.82 18.63
CA THR A 120 -28.58 12.61 19.18
C THR A 120 -28.79 11.18 19.70
N PRO A 121 -28.09 10.76 20.79
CA PRO A 121 -28.21 9.40 21.31
C PRO A 121 -29.66 9.02 21.65
N GLY A 122 -30.13 7.91 21.05
CA GLY A 122 -31.48 7.37 21.27
C GLY A 122 -32.57 7.95 20.37
N ASP A 123 -32.23 8.90 19.48
CA ASP A 123 -33.09 9.35 18.38
C ASP A 123 -32.49 8.86 17.05
N GLU A 124 -33.03 7.77 16.52
CA GLU A 124 -32.49 7.14 15.32
C GLU A 124 -33.01 7.76 14.01
N THR A 125 -33.72 8.89 14.07
CA THR A 125 -34.42 9.44 12.89
C THR A 125 -33.50 10.15 11.90
N ASP A 126 -32.32 10.59 12.34
CA ASP A 126 -31.30 11.25 11.52
C ASP A 126 -29.95 10.49 11.49
N ASP A 127 -29.88 9.35 12.17
CA ASP A 127 -28.76 8.41 12.12
C ASP A 127 -28.37 8.08 10.68
N THR A 128 -27.07 8.11 10.41
CA THR A 128 -26.52 7.69 9.13
C THR A 128 -25.60 6.50 9.36
N GLY A 129 -26.01 5.32 8.86
CA GLY A 129 -25.16 4.14 8.91
C GLY A 129 -25.26 3.29 7.65
N PHE A 130 -24.13 2.73 7.23
CA PHE A 130 -24.04 1.88 6.04
C PHE A 130 -22.79 1.00 6.05
N PHE A 131 -22.85 -0.07 5.26
CA PHE A 131 -21.73 -0.96 4.98
C PHE A 131 -21.10 -0.70 3.61
N CYS A 132 -19.76 -0.74 3.55
CA CYS A 132 -19.00 -0.88 2.31
C CYS A 132 -17.95 -2.00 2.42
N GLY A 133 -17.55 -2.52 1.26
CA GLY A 133 -16.33 -3.29 1.10
C GLY A 133 -15.08 -2.41 0.97
N GLY A 134 -13.93 -3.03 1.17
CA GLY A 134 -12.63 -2.45 0.90
C GLY A 134 -11.57 -3.51 0.71
N VAL A 135 -10.35 -3.07 0.39
CA VAL A 135 -9.22 -3.94 0.13
C VAL A 135 -7.93 -3.39 0.74
N VAL A 136 -7.25 -4.23 1.52
CA VAL A 136 -5.93 -3.94 2.07
C VAL A 136 -4.92 -3.90 0.93
N ILE A 137 -4.30 -2.74 0.68
CA ILE A 137 -3.28 -2.52 -0.35
C ILE A 137 -1.89 -2.24 0.22
N ALA A 138 -1.82 -1.93 1.52
CA ALA A 138 -0.62 -1.93 2.36
C ALA A 138 -1.06 -2.16 3.81
N PRO A 139 -0.16 -2.47 4.76
CA PRO A 139 -0.51 -2.79 6.15
C PRO A 139 -1.43 -1.77 6.82
N THR A 140 -1.35 -0.48 6.50
CA THR A 140 -2.23 0.57 7.04
C THR A 140 -3.21 1.15 6.03
N LYS A 141 -3.31 0.61 4.81
CA LYS A 141 -3.98 1.29 3.69
C LYS A 141 -5.09 0.43 3.11
N ILE A 142 -6.31 0.97 3.12
CA ILE A 142 -7.50 0.33 2.56
C ILE A 142 -7.95 1.12 1.34
N ALA A 143 -7.88 0.53 0.15
CA ALA A 143 -8.56 1.09 -1.01
C ALA A 143 -10.05 0.76 -0.96
N THR A 144 -10.87 1.72 -1.37
CA THR A 144 -12.34 1.59 -1.44
C THR A 144 -12.89 2.61 -2.46
N ALA A 145 -14.21 2.68 -2.60
CA ALA A 145 -14.88 3.64 -3.47
C ALA A 145 -14.96 5.02 -2.80
N ALA A 146 -14.88 6.09 -3.60
CA ALA A 146 -15.03 7.45 -3.10
C ALA A 146 -16.45 7.74 -2.60
N HIS A 147 -17.47 7.10 -3.17
CA HIS A 147 -18.85 7.24 -2.69
C HIS A 147 -19.05 6.70 -1.26
N CYS A 148 -18.21 5.78 -0.79
CA CYS A 148 -18.22 5.32 0.60
C CYS A 148 -17.54 6.34 1.56
N VAL A 149 -16.79 7.31 1.03
CA VAL A 149 -15.86 8.12 1.84
C VAL A 149 -16.16 9.61 1.79
N LYS A 150 -16.46 10.17 0.61
CA LYS A 150 -16.62 11.62 0.46
C LYS A 150 -17.86 12.10 1.20
N GLY A 151 -17.67 13.07 2.09
CA GLY A 151 -18.76 13.68 2.87
C GLY A 151 -19.05 13.00 4.21
N PHE A 152 -18.34 11.93 4.54
CA PHE A 152 -18.46 11.19 5.80
C PHE A 152 -17.20 11.38 6.65
N ASP A 153 -17.32 11.59 7.96
CA ASP A 153 -16.18 11.70 8.86
C ASP A 153 -15.77 10.33 9.40
N TRP A 154 -14.94 9.61 8.66
CA TRP A 154 -14.48 8.27 9.05
C TRP A 154 -13.64 8.30 10.33
N ASN A 155 -12.96 9.41 10.62
CA ASN A 155 -12.20 9.53 11.87
C ASN A 155 -13.15 9.49 13.07
N ALA A 156 -14.21 10.29 13.03
CA ALA A 156 -15.20 10.35 14.10
C ALA A 156 -16.08 9.08 14.18
N ASN A 157 -16.50 8.54 13.04
CA ASN A 157 -17.67 7.65 12.96
C ASN A 157 -17.40 6.29 12.28
N GLY A 158 -16.16 6.08 11.81
CA GLY A 158 -15.78 4.89 11.05
C GLY A 158 -15.13 3.80 11.90
N ALA A 159 -15.30 2.56 11.46
CA ALA A 159 -14.53 1.39 11.89
C ALA A 159 -14.23 0.48 10.69
N VAL A 160 -13.02 -0.09 10.64
CA VAL A 160 -12.62 -1.07 9.62
C VAL A 160 -12.38 -2.41 10.27
N VAL A 161 -12.98 -3.49 9.74
CA VAL A 161 -12.73 -4.85 10.20
C VAL A 161 -11.99 -5.64 9.13
N THR A 162 -10.87 -6.25 9.52
CA THR A 162 -10.09 -7.17 8.66
C THR A 162 -9.95 -8.54 9.34
N GLY A 163 -9.66 -9.58 8.56
CA GLY A 163 -9.46 -10.93 9.12
C GLY A 163 -10.76 -11.65 9.50
N SER A 164 -11.94 -11.11 9.17
CA SER A 164 -13.24 -11.77 9.38
C SER A 164 -13.83 -12.32 8.09
N THR A 165 -14.43 -13.51 8.18
CA THR A 165 -15.30 -14.05 7.11
C THR A 165 -16.74 -13.57 7.26
N SER A 166 -17.16 -13.20 8.47
CA SER A 166 -18.54 -12.86 8.81
C SER A 166 -18.71 -11.35 9.00
N THR A 167 -19.88 -10.81 8.66
CA THR A 167 -20.25 -9.42 8.98
C THR A 167 -20.98 -9.30 10.31
N GLU A 168 -21.17 -10.40 11.04
CA GLU A 168 -21.78 -10.33 12.38
C GLU A 168 -20.91 -9.43 13.30
N PRO A 169 -21.50 -8.50 14.07
CA PRO A 169 -20.74 -7.52 14.86
C PRO A 169 -19.76 -8.15 15.88
N ASN A 170 -20.11 -9.33 16.38
CA ASN A 170 -19.28 -10.10 17.33
C ASN A 170 -18.33 -11.09 16.65
N SER A 171 -18.16 -11.01 15.33
CA SER A 171 -17.31 -11.92 14.57
C SER A 171 -15.82 -11.74 14.89
N SER A 172 -15.05 -12.80 14.65
CA SER A 172 -13.59 -12.78 14.79
C SER A 172 -12.96 -11.81 13.81
N GLY A 173 -11.98 -11.01 14.24
CA GLY A 173 -11.26 -10.10 13.35
C GLY A 173 -10.62 -8.96 14.11
N THR A 174 -9.74 -8.25 13.43
CA THR A 174 -9.13 -7.03 13.95
C THR A 174 -10.00 -5.85 13.53
N VAL A 175 -10.53 -5.13 14.51
CA VAL A 175 -11.16 -3.82 14.29
C VAL A 175 -10.08 -2.74 14.38
N SER A 176 -10.10 -1.81 13.44
CA SER A 176 -9.08 -0.77 13.29
C SER A 176 -9.74 0.58 13.07
N TRP A 177 -9.14 1.61 13.65
CA TRP A 177 -9.59 2.98 13.50
C TRP A 177 -9.06 3.59 12.19
N PRO A 178 -9.94 4.03 11.28
CA PRO A 178 -9.53 4.82 10.12
C PRO A 178 -9.33 6.27 10.54
N TYR A 179 -8.11 6.62 10.93
CA TYR A 179 -7.82 7.98 11.43
C TYR A 179 -7.73 9.02 10.30
N ARG A 180 -7.51 8.60 9.06
CA ARG A 180 -7.47 9.49 7.89
C ARG A 180 -8.21 8.87 6.72
N GLN A 181 -8.82 9.74 5.93
CA GLN A 181 -9.42 9.42 4.66
C GLN A 181 -8.89 10.32 3.54
N TRP A 182 -8.78 9.74 2.35
CA TRP A 182 -8.58 10.46 1.10
C TRP A 182 -9.57 9.92 0.08
N ASN A 183 -10.20 10.81 -0.68
CA ASN A 183 -10.95 10.46 -1.88
C ASN A 183 -10.40 11.25 -3.07
N SER A 184 -10.58 10.72 -4.28
CA SER A 184 -10.21 11.44 -5.49
C SER A 184 -10.84 12.84 -5.50
N PRO A 185 -10.06 13.92 -5.68
CA PRO A 185 -10.60 15.27 -5.81
C PRO A 185 -11.41 15.44 -7.10
N LEU A 186 -11.22 14.53 -8.06
CA LEU A 186 -11.97 14.47 -9.32
C LEU A 186 -13.26 13.65 -9.19
N TYR A 187 -13.56 13.08 -8.02
CA TYR A 187 -14.76 12.26 -7.81
C TYR A 187 -16.04 13.06 -8.09
N LYS A 188 -16.83 12.55 -9.03
CA LYS A 188 -18.13 13.08 -9.42
C LYS A 188 -19.20 12.12 -8.92
N ASP A 189 -19.98 12.61 -7.96
CA ASP A 189 -21.14 11.90 -7.44
C ASP A 189 -22.32 12.12 -8.39
N VAL A 190 -22.48 11.20 -9.33
CA VAL A 190 -23.60 11.18 -10.28
C VAL A 190 -24.31 9.87 -10.10
N ARG A 191 -25.60 9.95 -9.72
CA ARG A 191 -26.44 8.76 -9.50
C ARG A 191 -26.42 7.85 -10.74
N GLY A 192 -25.88 6.64 -10.58
CA GLY A 192 -25.76 5.65 -11.66
C GLY A 192 -24.70 5.98 -12.73
N ALA A 193 -23.76 6.89 -12.44
CA ALA A 193 -22.67 7.29 -13.35
C ALA A 193 -21.46 7.85 -12.59
N ALA A 194 -21.18 7.34 -11.39
CA ALA A 194 -20.10 7.82 -10.54
C ALA A 194 -18.74 7.66 -11.25
N ASP A 195 -17.98 8.75 -11.37
CA ASP A 195 -16.70 8.80 -12.08
C ASP A 195 -15.57 9.23 -11.14
N ASN A 196 -14.36 8.71 -11.36
CA ASN A 196 -13.20 8.85 -10.46
C ASN A 196 -13.48 8.32 -9.04
N ASP A 197 -14.25 7.24 -8.96
CA ASP A 197 -14.77 6.66 -7.72
C ASP A 197 -13.73 5.81 -6.97
N VAL A 198 -12.69 6.46 -6.47
CA VAL A 198 -11.58 5.83 -5.75
C VAL A 198 -11.25 6.63 -4.49
N ALA A 199 -11.07 5.91 -3.38
CA ALA A 199 -10.62 6.43 -2.11
C ALA A 199 -9.62 5.49 -1.43
N VAL A 200 -8.89 6.04 -0.45
CA VAL A 200 -7.99 5.30 0.42
C VAL A 200 -8.24 5.76 1.86
N LEU A 201 -8.58 4.82 2.74
CA LEU A 201 -8.55 5.02 4.19
C LEU A 201 -7.18 4.61 4.74
N THR A 202 -6.67 5.39 5.69
CA THR A 202 -5.44 5.07 6.43
C THR A 202 -5.81 4.68 7.85
N LEU A 203 -5.37 3.49 8.25
CA LEU A 203 -5.58 2.90 9.56
C LEU A 203 -4.49 3.34 10.53
N PHE A 204 -4.87 3.50 11.80
CA PHE A 204 -3.95 3.99 12.83
C PHE A 204 -2.83 3.00 13.18
N ASP A 205 -3.10 1.70 13.06
CA ASP A 205 -2.13 0.63 13.24
C ASP A 205 -2.15 -0.32 12.04
N PRO A 206 -1.01 -0.96 11.71
CA PRO A 206 -0.93 -1.92 10.63
C PRO A 206 -1.76 -3.19 10.93
N VAL A 207 -2.45 -3.70 9.93
CA VAL A 207 -3.19 -4.97 9.99
C VAL A 207 -2.34 -6.16 9.57
N ALA A 208 -2.64 -7.34 10.12
CA ALA A 208 -2.00 -8.60 9.72
C ALA A 208 -2.50 -9.14 8.37
N ALA A 209 -3.59 -8.58 7.84
CA ALA A 209 -4.16 -8.95 6.56
C ALA A 209 -3.13 -8.76 5.44
N LYS A 210 -2.96 -9.79 4.59
CA LYS A 210 -2.00 -9.75 3.49
C LYS A 210 -2.49 -8.75 2.43
N PRO A 211 -1.71 -7.71 2.08
CA PRO A 211 -2.10 -6.77 1.05
C PRO A 211 -2.27 -7.42 -0.33
N LEU A 212 -3.25 -6.94 -1.09
CA LEU A 212 -3.40 -7.26 -2.51
C LEU A 212 -2.58 -6.26 -3.35
N PRO A 213 -1.65 -6.74 -4.21
CA PRO A 213 -0.91 -5.84 -5.09
C PRO A 213 -1.84 -5.04 -6.00
N VAL A 214 -1.57 -3.75 -6.12
CA VAL A 214 -2.30 -2.84 -7.01
C VAL A 214 -1.88 -3.11 -8.46
N MET A 215 -2.85 -3.19 -9.38
CA MET A 215 -2.55 -3.37 -10.80
C MET A 215 -1.70 -2.21 -11.33
N ALA A 216 -0.73 -2.48 -12.20
CA ALA A 216 0.08 -1.42 -12.80
C ALA A 216 -0.64 -0.78 -14.00
N ASN A 217 -0.31 0.47 -14.32
CA ASN A 217 -0.80 1.14 -15.53
C ASN A 217 -0.38 0.42 -16.84
N THR A 218 0.68 -0.40 -16.78
CA THR A 218 1.16 -1.22 -17.91
C THR A 218 0.46 -2.57 -18.06
N ASP A 219 -0.36 -3.00 -17.09
CA ASP A 219 -1.05 -4.30 -17.11
C ASP A 219 -2.29 -4.31 -18.03
N THR A 220 -2.28 -3.50 -19.09
CA THR A 220 -3.43 -3.27 -19.99
C THR A 220 -3.99 -4.55 -20.60
N GLY A 221 -3.14 -5.55 -20.87
CA GLY A 221 -3.55 -6.85 -21.40
C GLY A 221 -4.48 -7.65 -20.48
N LEU A 222 -4.44 -7.42 -19.17
CA LEU A 222 -5.32 -8.10 -18.20
C LEU A 222 -6.77 -7.60 -18.26
N TYR A 223 -7.03 -6.48 -18.94
CA TYR A 223 -8.38 -5.96 -19.18
C TYR A 223 -8.95 -6.39 -20.54
N ALA A 224 -8.33 -7.35 -21.24
CA ALA A 224 -8.87 -7.84 -22.51
C ALA A 224 -10.27 -8.45 -22.27
N PRO A 225 -11.27 -8.14 -23.14
CA PRO A 225 -12.61 -8.72 -23.02
C PRO A 225 -12.57 -10.25 -22.95
N GLY A 226 -13.38 -10.84 -22.08
CA GLY A 226 -13.41 -12.27 -21.79
C GLY A 226 -12.35 -12.75 -20.77
N THR A 227 -11.41 -11.89 -20.35
CA THR A 227 -10.51 -12.23 -19.23
C THR A 227 -11.34 -12.47 -17.98
N GLN A 228 -11.05 -13.57 -17.28
CA GLN A 228 -11.78 -13.93 -16.06
C GLN A 228 -11.24 -13.14 -14.87
N ALA A 229 -12.10 -12.34 -14.28
CA ALA A 229 -11.87 -11.60 -13.04
C ALA A 229 -12.66 -12.24 -11.89
N LYS A 230 -12.20 -12.04 -10.65
CA LYS A 230 -12.96 -12.43 -9.46
C LYS A 230 -13.38 -11.20 -8.68
N VAL A 231 -14.67 -11.08 -8.38
CA VAL A 231 -15.17 -10.10 -7.42
C VAL A 231 -15.36 -10.78 -6.07
N TYR A 232 -15.18 -10.01 -5.00
CA TYR A 232 -15.34 -10.46 -3.62
C TYR A 232 -16.14 -9.43 -2.84
N GLY A 233 -16.94 -9.90 -1.89
CA GLY A 233 -17.67 -9.02 -0.99
C GLY A 233 -18.74 -9.74 -0.20
N TRP A 234 -19.52 -8.93 0.50
CA TRP A 234 -20.63 -9.36 1.35
C TRP A 234 -21.95 -8.81 0.84
N GLY A 235 -22.01 -8.26 -0.37
CA GLY A 235 -23.19 -7.59 -0.89
C GLY A 235 -24.42 -8.50 -1.04
N ARG A 236 -25.51 -7.85 -1.42
CA ARG A 236 -26.81 -8.44 -1.74
C ARG A 236 -26.64 -9.62 -2.66
N THR A 237 -27.48 -10.60 -2.38
CA THR A 237 -27.35 -11.89 -3.03
C THR A 237 -28.45 -12.18 -4.04
N THR A 238 -29.51 -11.40 -4.00
CA THR A 238 -30.67 -11.52 -4.88
C THR A 238 -31.19 -10.13 -5.21
N SER A 239 -31.79 -9.98 -6.37
CA SER A 239 -32.50 -8.77 -6.76
C SER A 239 -33.79 -8.54 -5.94
N THR A 240 -34.27 -9.52 -5.15
CA THR A 240 -35.60 -9.47 -4.55
C THR A 240 -35.66 -9.02 -3.09
N ASN A 241 -34.53 -8.93 -2.40
CA ASN A 241 -34.42 -8.36 -1.05
C ASN A 241 -33.13 -7.57 -0.90
N ASP A 242 -33.08 -6.71 0.12
CA ASP A 242 -31.94 -5.84 0.36
C ASP A 242 -30.91 -6.42 1.36
N ASP A 243 -31.10 -7.66 1.83
CA ASP A 243 -30.19 -8.27 2.79
C ASP A 243 -28.83 -8.55 2.16
N ILE A 244 -27.78 -8.04 2.81
CA ILE A 244 -26.39 -8.37 2.49
C ILE A 244 -26.00 -9.73 3.08
N SER A 245 -25.01 -10.38 2.48
CA SER A 245 -24.55 -11.69 2.95
C SER A 245 -23.77 -11.58 4.27
N THR A 246 -24.18 -12.35 5.28
CA THR A 246 -23.44 -12.43 6.54
C THR A 246 -22.09 -13.15 6.43
N THR A 247 -21.79 -13.74 5.27
CA THR A 247 -20.57 -14.53 5.03
C THR A 247 -19.93 -14.12 3.71
N LEU A 248 -18.59 -14.01 3.68
CA LEU A 248 -17.84 -13.55 2.51
C LEU A 248 -18.10 -14.42 1.28
N ARG A 249 -18.31 -13.77 0.14
CA ARG A 249 -18.64 -14.41 -1.15
C ARG A 249 -17.62 -14.03 -2.23
N SER A 250 -17.63 -14.81 -3.31
CA SER A 250 -16.91 -14.46 -4.53
C SER A 250 -17.63 -14.98 -5.78
N ALA A 251 -17.46 -14.29 -6.90
CA ALA A 251 -17.94 -14.72 -8.21
C ALA A 251 -16.88 -14.49 -9.28
N THR A 252 -16.94 -15.27 -10.37
CA THR A 252 -16.04 -15.09 -11.53
C THR A 252 -16.79 -14.38 -12.65
N LEU A 253 -16.28 -13.21 -13.03
CA LEU A 253 -16.87 -12.30 -14.00
C LEU A 253 -15.96 -12.18 -15.23
N PRO A 254 -16.46 -12.38 -16.46
CA PRO A 254 -15.70 -12.04 -17.65
C PRO A 254 -15.61 -10.51 -17.77
N ILE A 255 -14.44 -9.99 -18.12
CA ILE A 255 -14.27 -8.57 -18.48
C ILE A 255 -15.06 -8.28 -19.76
N VAL A 256 -15.74 -7.14 -19.77
CA VAL A 256 -16.58 -6.70 -20.87
C VAL A 256 -15.88 -5.56 -21.61
N SER A 257 -16.05 -5.51 -22.93
CA SER A 257 -15.42 -4.47 -23.74
C SER A 257 -16.02 -3.09 -23.44
N ASP A 258 -15.18 -2.05 -23.52
CA ASP A 258 -15.64 -0.65 -23.38
C ASP A 258 -16.74 -0.30 -24.38
N ALA A 259 -16.72 -0.90 -25.58
CA ALA A 259 -17.75 -0.69 -26.59
C ALA A 259 -19.10 -1.28 -26.17
N THR A 260 -19.10 -2.50 -25.61
CA THR A 260 -20.30 -3.14 -25.07
C THR A 260 -20.85 -2.36 -23.87
N CYS A 261 -19.99 -1.99 -22.92
CA CYS A 261 -20.36 -1.16 -21.78
C CYS A 261 -20.99 0.18 -22.20
N ARG A 262 -20.38 0.86 -23.18
CA ARG A 262 -20.91 2.10 -23.74
C ARG A 262 -22.23 1.88 -24.47
N GLY A 263 -22.42 0.73 -25.11
CA GLY A 263 -23.70 0.33 -25.69
C GLY A 263 -24.81 0.24 -24.64
N SER A 264 -24.52 -0.33 -23.47
CA SER A 264 -25.46 -0.45 -22.35
C SER A 264 -25.73 0.88 -21.63
N TYR A 265 -24.69 1.69 -21.40
CA TYR A 265 -24.76 2.82 -20.45
C TYR A 265 -24.59 4.20 -21.09
N GLY A 266 -24.34 4.28 -22.38
CA GLY A 266 -24.11 5.55 -23.08
C GLY A 266 -22.97 6.35 -22.45
N SER A 267 -23.22 7.64 -22.18
CA SER A 267 -22.23 8.56 -21.60
C SER A 267 -21.97 8.34 -20.10
N SER A 268 -22.79 7.55 -19.40
CA SER A 268 -22.56 7.21 -18.00
C SER A 268 -21.33 6.33 -17.81
N PHE A 269 -20.96 5.55 -18.84
CA PHE A 269 -19.73 4.78 -18.85
C PHE A 269 -18.57 5.56 -19.50
N VAL A 270 -17.58 5.92 -18.69
CA VAL A 270 -16.37 6.62 -19.12
C VAL A 270 -15.24 5.60 -19.35
N ALA A 271 -15.04 5.22 -20.62
CA ALA A 271 -13.96 4.30 -20.98
C ALA A 271 -12.59 4.81 -20.53
N GLY A 272 -11.74 3.90 -20.07
CA GLY A 272 -10.46 4.22 -19.47
C GLY A 272 -10.55 4.59 -17.99
N HIS A 273 -11.63 5.19 -17.52
CA HIS A 273 -11.85 5.45 -16.09
C HIS A 273 -12.55 4.29 -15.40
N MET A 274 -13.40 3.59 -16.14
CA MET A 274 -14.23 2.49 -15.67
C MET A 274 -13.90 1.20 -16.42
N VAL A 275 -14.32 0.08 -15.85
CA VAL A 275 -14.34 -1.24 -16.50
C VAL A 275 -15.63 -1.95 -16.09
N CYS A 276 -16.29 -2.66 -17.02
CA CYS A 276 -17.37 -3.57 -16.63
C CYS A 276 -16.90 -5.02 -16.61
N ALA A 277 -17.53 -5.80 -15.75
CA ALA A 277 -17.37 -7.24 -15.71
C ALA A 277 -18.71 -7.89 -15.35
N GLY A 278 -18.98 -9.06 -15.90
CA GLY A 278 -20.11 -9.89 -15.48
C GLY A 278 -20.90 -10.51 -16.61
N LYS A 279 -21.93 -11.24 -16.20
CA LYS A 279 -22.96 -11.79 -17.08
C LYS A 279 -24.28 -11.13 -16.71
N THR A 280 -25.14 -10.92 -17.69
CA THR A 280 -26.39 -10.16 -17.52
C THR A 280 -27.54 -10.99 -18.06
N GLY A 281 -28.67 -10.99 -17.37
CA GLY A 281 -29.91 -11.59 -17.87
C GLY A 281 -31.12 -10.99 -17.16
N ALA A 282 -32.29 -11.59 -17.38
CA ALA A 282 -33.56 -11.11 -16.85
C ALA A 282 -33.81 -11.56 -15.40
N SER A 283 -32.95 -12.41 -14.84
CA SER A 283 -33.09 -12.96 -13.49
C SER A 283 -31.75 -13.12 -12.77
N ASP A 284 -31.80 -13.36 -11.46
CA ASP A 284 -30.63 -13.72 -10.63
C ASP A 284 -29.87 -14.92 -11.20
N ALA A 285 -30.58 -15.92 -11.73
CA ALA A 285 -29.97 -17.16 -12.25
C ALA A 285 -29.14 -16.95 -13.52
N GLU A 286 -29.42 -15.89 -14.26
CA GLU A 286 -28.74 -15.54 -15.52
C GLU A 286 -27.67 -14.46 -15.34
N THR A 287 -27.68 -13.80 -14.18
CA THR A 287 -26.79 -12.68 -13.86
C THR A 287 -25.61 -13.16 -13.03
N VAL A 288 -24.43 -12.64 -13.33
CA VAL A 288 -23.27 -12.77 -12.45
C VAL A 288 -22.64 -11.40 -12.30
N GLY A 289 -22.61 -10.85 -11.08
CA GLY A 289 -22.18 -9.47 -10.84
C GLY A 289 -22.08 -9.09 -9.37
N ALA A 290 -21.45 -7.94 -9.12
CA ALA A 290 -21.46 -7.25 -7.83
C ALA A 290 -22.83 -6.60 -7.58
N CYS A 291 -23.21 -6.48 -6.31
CA CYS A 291 -24.45 -5.81 -5.92
C CYS A 291 -24.27 -4.91 -4.68
N ASN A 292 -25.33 -4.24 -4.22
CA ASN A 292 -25.27 -3.32 -3.09
C ASN A 292 -24.63 -4.01 -1.87
N GLY A 293 -23.75 -3.32 -1.16
CA GLY A 293 -22.91 -3.90 -0.10
C GLY A 293 -21.57 -4.48 -0.58
N ASP A 294 -21.38 -4.75 -1.89
CA ASP A 294 -20.04 -5.00 -2.45
C ASP A 294 -19.28 -3.69 -2.75
N SER A 295 -19.96 -2.55 -2.69
CA SER A 295 -19.41 -1.20 -2.94
C SER A 295 -18.05 -0.99 -2.29
N GLY A 296 -17.06 -0.55 -3.06
CA GLY A 296 -15.69 -0.38 -2.58
C GLY A 296 -14.86 -1.67 -2.49
N GLY A 297 -15.48 -2.83 -2.64
CA GLY A 297 -14.82 -4.14 -2.70
C GLY A 297 -14.00 -4.35 -3.99
N PRO A 298 -13.13 -5.38 -4.03
CA PRO A 298 -12.18 -5.57 -5.12
C PRO A 298 -12.71 -6.41 -6.27
N LEU A 299 -12.37 -6.00 -7.50
CA LEU A 299 -12.26 -6.85 -8.68
C LEU A 299 -10.81 -7.27 -8.85
N VAL A 300 -10.54 -8.57 -8.89
CA VAL A 300 -9.18 -9.16 -8.87
C VAL A 300 -8.90 -9.90 -10.18
N ILE A 301 -7.77 -9.59 -10.80
CA ILE A 301 -7.27 -10.28 -12.01
C ILE A 301 -5.79 -10.60 -11.81
N GLY A 302 -5.39 -11.85 -12.07
CA GLY A 302 -3.98 -12.26 -11.95
C GLY A 302 -3.38 -12.05 -10.55
N GLY A 303 -4.21 -12.06 -9.51
CA GLY A 303 -3.79 -11.78 -8.13
C GLY A 303 -3.51 -10.31 -7.84
N LYS A 304 -4.02 -9.37 -8.67
CA LYS A 304 -3.90 -7.93 -8.47
C LYS A 304 -5.26 -7.26 -8.40
N LEU A 305 -5.34 -6.14 -7.68
CA LEU A 305 -6.51 -5.26 -7.64
C LEU A 305 -6.69 -4.57 -9.00
N ALA A 306 -7.65 -5.04 -9.79
CA ALA A 306 -7.94 -4.56 -11.14
C ALA A 306 -9.06 -3.52 -11.19
N GLY A 307 -10.00 -3.57 -10.25
CA GLY A 307 -11.09 -2.61 -10.14
C GLY A 307 -11.62 -2.49 -8.72
N ILE A 308 -12.33 -1.40 -8.44
CA ILE A 308 -13.06 -1.17 -7.20
C ILE A 308 -14.54 -1.10 -7.55
N VAL A 309 -15.39 -1.90 -6.89
CA VAL A 309 -16.86 -1.92 -7.12
C VAL A 309 -17.40 -0.50 -6.91
N SER A 310 -18.10 0.02 -7.92
CA SER A 310 -18.51 1.43 -7.94
C SER A 310 -20.02 1.58 -8.07
N TRP A 311 -20.63 1.12 -9.16
CA TRP A 311 -22.07 1.23 -9.37
C TRP A 311 -22.61 0.15 -10.30
N GLY A 312 -23.93 0.04 -10.32
CA GLY A 312 -24.70 -0.85 -11.19
C GLY A 312 -26.12 -0.32 -11.37
N VAL A 313 -27.02 -1.18 -11.85
CA VAL A 313 -28.46 -0.90 -11.83
C VAL A 313 -29.03 -1.16 -10.44
N LEU A 314 -30.18 -0.55 -10.10
CA LEU A 314 -30.77 -0.53 -8.75
C LEU A 314 -30.84 -1.91 -8.07
N ASP A 315 -31.25 -2.93 -8.82
CA ASP A 315 -31.40 -4.31 -8.31
C ASP A 315 -30.35 -5.28 -8.87
N CYS A 316 -29.28 -4.74 -9.46
CA CYS A 316 -28.12 -5.46 -9.98
C CYS A 316 -28.39 -6.46 -11.13
N VAL A 317 -29.66 -6.72 -11.45
CA VAL A 317 -30.14 -7.64 -12.49
C VAL A 317 -30.82 -6.86 -13.60
N GLY A 318 -30.57 -7.27 -14.84
CA GLY A 318 -31.17 -6.71 -16.04
C GLY A 318 -30.35 -7.05 -17.28
N GLU A 319 -31.00 -7.16 -18.44
CA GLU A 319 -30.29 -7.35 -19.69
C GLU A 319 -29.37 -6.15 -19.99
N GLY A 320 -28.09 -6.43 -20.26
CA GLY A 320 -27.08 -5.39 -20.47
C GLY A 320 -26.60 -4.69 -19.19
N ALA A 321 -27.09 -5.09 -18.01
CA ALA A 321 -26.74 -4.50 -16.72
C ALA A 321 -25.45 -5.08 -16.10
N TYR A 322 -24.30 -4.84 -16.72
CA TYR A 322 -22.99 -5.24 -16.18
C TYR A 322 -22.59 -4.47 -14.92
N SER A 323 -21.93 -5.12 -13.95
CA SER A 323 -21.35 -4.39 -12.82
C SER A 323 -20.21 -3.47 -13.30
N VAL A 324 -20.18 -2.23 -12.79
CA VAL A 324 -19.18 -1.23 -13.15
C VAL A 324 -18.23 -0.97 -12.00
N PHE A 325 -16.95 -0.94 -12.34
CA PHE A 325 -15.84 -0.78 -11.40
C PHE A 325 -14.99 0.43 -11.81
N ALA A 326 -14.45 1.17 -10.83
CA ALA A 326 -13.38 2.12 -11.09
C ALA A 326 -12.13 1.35 -11.54
N LYS A 327 -11.57 1.70 -12.70
CA LYS A 327 -10.44 0.99 -13.31
C LYS A 327 -9.13 1.36 -12.64
N VAL A 328 -8.63 0.47 -11.78
CA VAL A 328 -7.48 0.74 -10.89
C VAL A 328 -6.23 1.14 -11.66
N SER A 329 -5.95 0.56 -12.83
CA SER A 329 -4.78 0.91 -13.66
C SER A 329 -4.68 2.40 -14.03
N THR A 330 -5.80 3.11 -14.00
CA THR A 330 -5.89 4.55 -14.29
C THR A 330 -5.58 5.41 -13.07
N TYR A 331 -5.88 4.90 -11.88
CA TYR A 331 -5.73 5.63 -10.61
C TYR A 331 -4.51 5.18 -9.80
N VAL A 332 -3.69 4.26 -10.33
CA VAL A 332 -2.47 3.75 -9.66
C VAL A 332 -1.60 4.84 -9.09
N PRO A 333 -1.28 5.95 -9.81
CA PRO A 333 -0.41 6.97 -9.25
C PRO A 333 -1.00 7.60 -7.99
N ALA A 334 -2.30 7.93 -8.02
CA ALA A 334 -3.00 8.50 -6.88
C ALA A 334 -3.13 7.51 -5.71
N ILE A 335 -3.50 6.24 -5.99
CA ILE A 335 -3.62 5.19 -4.97
C ILE A 335 -2.26 4.93 -4.31
N LYS A 336 -1.21 4.78 -5.13
CA LYS A 336 0.13 4.48 -4.64
C LYS A 336 0.72 5.65 -3.88
N ALA A 337 0.56 6.89 -4.32
CA ALA A 337 1.01 8.06 -3.56
C ALA A 337 0.55 7.97 -2.10
N ARG A 338 -0.75 7.72 -1.87
CA ARG A 338 -1.32 7.52 -0.53
C ARG A 338 -0.78 6.30 0.20
N ALA A 339 -0.35 5.28 -0.53
CA ALA A 339 0.18 4.06 0.05
C ALA A 339 1.62 4.23 0.56
N TYR A 340 2.45 5.09 -0.07
CA TYR A 340 3.86 5.33 0.30
C TYR A 340 4.09 6.65 1.05
N ASP A 341 3.04 7.41 1.39
CA ASP A 341 3.14 8.58 2.28
C ASP A 341 3.78 8.13 3.60
N THR A 342 4.92 8.71 3.98
CA THR A 342 5.56 8.46 5.29
C THR A 342 5.26 9.61 6.24
N ASN A 343 5.11 9.31 7.52
CA ASN A 343 4.64 10.30 8.48
C ASN A 343 5.48 10.34 9.77
N MET A 344 5.99 11.52 10.13
CA MET A 344 6.76 11.71 11.37
C MET A 344 5.97 12.47 12.45
N ASN A 345 5.09 13.40 12.05
CA ASN A 345 4.26 14.21 12.96
C ASN A 345 2.75 14.03 12.72
N TRP A 346 2.38 12.96 12.02
CA TRP A 346 0.99 12.58 11.77
C TRP A 346 0.20 13.58 10.89
N ASP A 347 0.89 14.38 10.06
CA ASP A 347 0.27 15.37 9.14
C ASP A 347 0.24 14.94 7.65
N HIS A 348 0.85 13.80 7.32
CA HIS A 348 0.89 13.18 5.99
C HIS A 348 1.59 13.98 4.90
N ARG A 349 2.47 14.89 5.30
CA ARG A 349 3.39 15.53 4.38
C ARG A 349 4.76 14.93 4.60
N ALA A 350 5.52 14.84 3.52
CA ALA A 350 6.88 14.37 3.63
C ALA A 350 7.74 15.41 4.37
N ASP A 351 8.24 15.03 5.54
CA ASP A 351 9.09 15.86 6.38
C ASP A 351 10.57 15.77 6.00
N LEU A 352 11.34 16.81 6.33
CA LEU A 352 12.78 16.85 6.10
C LEU A 352 13.55 16.61 7.41
N MET A 353 14.48 15.66 7.41
CA MET A 353 15.47 15.55 8.49
C MET A 353 16.81 16.20 8.13
N ALA A 354 17.39 16.92 9.10
CA ALA A 354 18.74 17.44 8.94
C ALA A 354 19.53 17.52 10.26
N ARG A 355 20.82 17.17 10.18
CA ARG A 355 21.74 17.25 11.33
C ARG A 355 22.50 18.55 11.33
N LYS A 356 22.38 19.31 12.41
CA LYS A 356 23.15 20.54 12.59
C LYS A 356 24.64 20.22 12.67
N ALA A 357 25.44 20.92 11.88
CA ALA A 357 26.85 20.57 11.65
C ALA A 357 27.72 20.75 12.90
N SER A 358 27.43 21.76 13.73
CA SER A 358 28.26 22.13 14.88
C SER A 358 28.12 21.19 16.08
N ASN A 359 26.90 20.80 16.43
CA ASN A 359 26.61 20.03 17.64
C ASN A 359 26.05 18.63 17.36
N LYS A 360 25.90 18.25 16.08
CA LYS A 360 25.40 16.95 15.64
C LYS A 360 23.98 16.62 16.12
N THR A 361 23.19 17.60 16.54
CA THR A 361 21.76 17.42 16.85
C THR A 361 20.97 17.21 15.57
N MET A 362 20.07 16.22 15.56
CA MET A 362 19.10 16.01 14.49
C MET A 362 17.88 16.89 14.71
N TYR A 363 17.40 17.50 13.63
CA TYR A 363 16.18 18.27 13.60
C TYR A 363 15.24 17.67 12.56
N GLN A 364 13.96 17.66 12.90
CA GLN A 364 12.87 17.42 11.98
C GLN A 364 12.34 18.79 11.54
N PHE A 365 12.17 18.95 10.23
CA PHE A 365 11.57 20.12 9.61
C PHE A 365 10.25 19.69 9.01
N ASN A 366 9.17 19.96 9.74
CA ASN A 366 7.86 19.46 9.40
C ASN A 366 7.28 20.31 8.29
N SER A 367 6.75 19.68 7.24
CA SER A 367 6.20 20.41 6.11
C SER A 367 4.88 21.08 6.49
N THR A 368 4.71 22.34 6.09
CA THR A 368 3.39 23.00 6.07
C THR A 368 2.83 23.14 4.66
N GLY A 369 3.38 22.35 3.72
CA GLY A 369 3.06 22.32 2.30
C GLY A 369 3.90 23.26 1.45
N THR A 370 4.05 24.51 1.89
CA THR A 370 4.91 25.49 1.19
C THR A 370 5.91 26.19 2.11
N GLY A 371 5.92 25.81 3.40
CA GLY A 371 6.88 26.24 4.40
C GLY A 371 7.28 25.07 5.29
N MET A 372 7.98 25.37 6.39
CA MET A 372 8.35 24.38 7.40
C MET A 372 8.21 24.94 8.81
N SER A 373 7.84 24.08 9.75
CA SER A 373 8.16 24.27 11.17
C SER A 373 9.43 23.45 11.49
N LYS A 374 10.06 23.71 12.64
CA LYS A 374 11.28 23.00 13.04
C LYS A 374 11.15 22.50 14.46
N ALA A 375 11.28 21.19 14.63
CA ALA A 375 11.34 20.52 15.92
C ALA A 375 12.74 19.94 16.16
N THR A 376 13.18 19.95 17.43
CA THR A 376 14.37 19.18 17.81
C THR A 376 13.97 17.72 17.88
N TYR A 377 14.69 16.87 17.15
CA TYR A 377 14.38 15.44 17.10
C TYR A 377 15.14 14.68 18.19
N SER A 378 16.47 14.63 18.11
CA SER A 378 17.32 14.13 19.21
C SER A 378 18.81 14.50 19.06
N SER A 379 19.60 14.35 20.12
CA SER A 379 21.06 14.46 20.10
C SER A 379 21.72 13.10 19.78
N GLY A 380 23.06 13.04 19.75
CA GLY A 380 23.78 11.75 19.62
C GLY A 380 24.06 11.27 18.19
N TRP A 381 23.64 12.01 17.16
CA TRP A 381 23.82 11.62 15.76
C TRP A 381 25.24 11.87 15.22
N GLY A 382 26.28 11.81 16.05
CA GLY A 382 27.67 12.02 15.63
C GLY A 382 28.24 10.85 14.81
N GLY A 383 27.86 9.62 15.16
CA GLY A 383 28.41 8.37 14.60
C GLY A 383 27.76 7.89 13.31
N ILE A 384 27.24 8.79 12.47
CA ILE A 384 26.61 8.44 11.19
C ILE A 384 27.15 9.27 10.03
N ASP A 385 27.19 8.68 8.84
CA ASP A 385 27.59 9.33 7.59
C ASP A 385 26.52 9.27 6.47
N VAL A 386 25.58 8.32 6.54
CA VAL A 386 24.40 8.23 5.67
C VAL A 386 23.14 8.15 6.53
N LEU A 387 22.10 8.87 6.12
CA LEU A 387 20.75 8.76 6.65
C LEU A 387 19.78 8.94 5.49
N LEU A 388 18.90 7.96 5.32
CA LEU A 388 17.84 7.94 4.31
C LEU A 388 16.50 7.71 5.01
N GLN A 389 15.52 8.55 4.67
CA GLN A 389 14.12 8.39 5.07
C GLN A 389 13.45 7.38 4.11
N THR A 390 12.74 6.40 4.67
CA THR A 390 11.98 5.36 3.95
C THR A 390 10.88 4.80 4.87
N ASP A 391 10.06 3.86 4.40
CA ASP A 391 9.15 3.07 5.24
C ASP A 391 9.24 1.60 4.80
N LEU A 392 10.22 0.88 5.33
CA LEU A 392 10.58 -0.47 4.87
C LEU A 392 9.56 -1.53 5.30
N ASN A 393 8.77 -1.26 6.34
CA ASN A 393 7.74 -2.19 6.83
C ASN A 393 6.30 -1.77 6.49
N ARG A 394 6.13 -0.60 5.88
CA ARG A 394 4.85 -0.09 5.35
C ARG A 394 3.83 0.15 6.45
N ASP A 395 4.30 0.51 7.65
CA ASP A 395 3.46 0.74 8.82
C ASP A 395 3.02 2.20 9.00
N ASP A 396 3.30 3.06 8.01
CA ASP A 396 2.99 4.49 7.96
C ASP A 396 3.87 5.36 8.88
N ASN A 397 4.64 4.75 9.79
CA ASN A 397 5.68 5.45 10.52
C ASN A 397 6.93 5.59 9.64
N GLN A 398 7.61 6.72 9.78
CA GLN A 398 8.89 6.91 9.10
C GLN A 398 9.97 5.97 9.66
N ASP A 399 10.59 5.21 8.75
CA ASP A 399 11.80 4.46 8.99
C ASP A 399 13.06 5.22 8.56
N LEU A 400 14.16 4.86 9.19
CA LEU A 400 15.49 5.37 8.89
C LEU A 400 16.42 4.24 8.47
N LEU A 401 17.04 4.43 7.31
CA LEU A 401 18.17 3.61 6.88
C LEU A 401 19.46 4.40 7.13
N VAL A 402 20.28 3.91 8.05
CA VAL A 402 21.42 4.64 8.61
C VAL A 402 22.70 3.85 8.39
N ARG A 403 23.75 4.52 7.88
CA ARG A 403 25.10 3.97 7.92
C ARG A 403 25.90 4.62 9.04
N GLY A 404 26.43 3.78 9.92
CA GLY A 404 27.32 4.21 10.99
C GLY A 404 28.72 4.50 10.48
N THR A 405 29.49 5.28 11.23
CA THR A 405 30.94 5.48 11.01
C THR A 405 31.73 4.19 11.15
N ASP A 406 31.15 3.19 11.81
CA ASP A 406 31.60 1.80 11.86
C ASP A 406 31.50 1.07 10.50
N GLY A 407 30.87 1.68 9.50
CA GLY A 407 30.67 1.12 8.17
C GLY A 407 29.57 0.07 8.10
N ASN A 408 28.74 -0.10 9.12
CA ASN A 408 27.60 -1.00 9.12
C ASN A 408 26.32 -0.27 8.70
N LEU A 409 25.38 -0.99 8.10
CA LEU A 409 24.06 -0.48 7.71
C LEU A 409 23.01 -0.94 8.72
N TYR A 410 22.17 -0.01 9.16
CA TYR A 410 21.13 -0.20 10.16
C TYR A 410 19.78 0.27 9.63
N TRP A 411 18.74 -0.45 10.01
CA TRP A 411 17.36 -0.01 9.92
C TRP A 411 16.88 0.36 11.32
N GLN A 412 16.35 1.57 11.46
CA GLN A 412 15.71 2.04 12.68
C GLN A 412 14.26 2.40 12.35
N TRP A 413 13.31 1.88 13.12
CA TRP A 413 11.87 2.09 12.92
C TRP A 413 11.16 2.32 14.24
N TYR A 414 10.01 2.98 14.21
CA TYR A 414 9.15 3.06 15.38
C TYR A 414 8.17 1.89 15.40
N SER A 415 8.26 1.03 16.42
CA SER A 415 7.29 -0.07 16.57
C SER A 415 6.11 0.42 17.39
N SER A 416 4.93 0.56 16.77
CA SER A 416 3.70 0.93 17.49
C SER A 416 3.34 -0.10 18.57
N ALA A 417 3.60 -1.38 18.31
CA ALA A 417 3.36 -2.46 19.27
C ALA A 417 4.29 -2.43 20.49
N ALA A 418 5.52 -1.94 20.33
CA ALA A 418 6.47 -1.79 21.44
C ALA A 418 6.45 -0.38 22.04
N ASP A 419 5.74 0.56 21.41
CA ASP A 419 5.76 1.99 21.66
C ASP A 419 7.19 2.56 21.80
N ALA A 420 8.09 2.09 20.92
CA ALA A 420 9.51 2.39 21.02
C ALA A 420 10.24 2.24 19.69
N TRP A 421 11.28 3.07 19.52
CA TRP A 421 12.25 2.90 18.45
C TRP A 421 13.00 1.58 18.57
N GLN A 422 13.12 0.89 17.45
CA GLN A 422 13.83 -0.36 17.30
C GLN A 422 15.02 -0.16 16.37
N THR A 423 16.03 -1.03 16.49
CA THR A 423 17.18 -1.05 15.59
C THR A 423 17.50 -2.46 15.15
N LYS A 424 17.86 -2.61 13.88
CA LYS A 424 18.35 -3.85 13.30
C LYS A 424 19.54 -3.54 12.42
N ARG A 425 20.67 -4.20 12.69
CA ARG A 425 21.81 -4.17 11.77
C ARG A 425 21.48 -5.02 10.54
N LEU A 426 21.33 -4.37 9.40
CA LEU A 426 21.02 -5.02 8.13
C LEU A 426 22.25 -5.66 7.50
N ALA A 427 23.41 -5.01 7.62
CA ALA A 427 24.64 -5.52 7.00
C ALA A 427 25.91 -4.93 7.59
N THR A 428 27.04 -5.63 7.37
CA THR A 428 28.38 -5.21 7.75
C THR A 428 29.27 -4.92 6.53
N GLY A 429 30.31 -4.11 6.70
CA GLY A 429 31.28 -3.81 5.63
C GLY A 429 30.76 -2.86 4.53
N TRP A 430 29.68 -2.13 4.81
CA TRP A 430 29.06 -1.16 3.91
C TRP A 430 29.75 0.22 3.89
N GLY A 431 30.77 0.45 4.73
CA GLY A 431 31.60 1.66 4.70
C GLY A 431 32.29 1.89 3.35
N SER A 432 32.53 0.83 2.58
CA SER A 432 33.13 0.92 1.24
C SER A 432 32.11 1.23 0.12
N ARG A 433 30.81 1.25 0.42
CA ARG A 433 29.77 1.56 -0.58
C ARG A 433 29.79 3.05 -0.91
N LYS A 434 29.83 3.35 -2.21
CA LYS A 434 29.91 4.73 -2.71
C LYS A 434 28.56 5.44 -2.69
N GLN A 435 27.49 4.71 -2.93
CA GLN A 435 26.12 5.20 -2.96
C GLN A 435 25.21 4.18 -2.30
N ILE A 436 24.27 4.67 -1.50
CA ILE A 436 23.15 3.93 -0.91
C ILE A 436 21.92 4.80 -1.18
N LEU A 437 20.82 4.21 -1.64
CA LEU A 437 19.59 4.94 -1.95
C LEU A 437 18.39 4.09 -1.50
N ALA A 438 17.34 4.77 -1.04
CA ALA A 438 16.01 4.19 -0.82
C ALA A 438 15.02 4.83 -1.81
N PRO A 439 14.95 4.34 -3.06
CA PRO A 439 14.10 4.93 -4.09
C PRO A 439 12.60 4.76 -3.85
N GLY A 440 12.20 3.78 -3.03
CA GLY A 440 10.83 3.26 -2.98
C GLY A 440 10.75 1.90 -3.69
N ASP A 441 9.56 1.53 -4.14
CA ASP A 441 9.28 0.25 -4.81
C ASP A 441 9.64 0.28 -6.32
N LEU A 442 10.85 -0.17 -6.66
CA LEU A 442 11.35 -0.26 -8.03
C LEU A 442 10.98 -1.57 -8.72
N THR A 443 10.72 -2.63 -7.96
CA THR A 443 10.27 -3.93 -8.46
C THR A 443 8.78 -3.97 -8.75
N SER A 444 8.01 -2.97 -8.29
CA SER A 444 6.55 -2.92 -8.32
C SER A 444 5.90 -4.12 -7.60
N ASP A 445 6.54 -4.62 -6.55
CA ASP A 445 6.02 -5.71 -5.70
C ASP A 445 5.28 -5.22 -4.45
N GLY A 446 5.21 -3.90 -4.24
CA GLY A 446 4.53 -3.27 -3.11
C GLY A 446 5.45 -2.95 -1.93
N HIS A 447 6.75 -3.29 -2.02
CA HIS A 447 7.71 -3.08 -0.94
C HIS A 447 8.85 -2.13 -1.35
N PRO A 448 9.29 -1.23 -0.45
CA PRO A 448 10.41 -0.36 -0.77
C PRO A 448 11.73 -1.12 -0.89
N ASP A 449 12.51 -0.75 -1.91
CA ASP A 449 13.79 -1.35 -2.24
C ASP A 449 14.97 -0.48 -1.83
N ILE A 450 16.16 -1.08 -1.82
CA ILE A 450 17.43 -0.36 -1.65
C ILE A 450 18.28 -0.52 -2.90
N LEU A 451 18.96 0.56 -3.29
CA LEU A 451 20.05 0.51 -4.26
C LEU A 451 21.39 0.76 -3.57
N SER A 452 22.45 0.12 -4.07
CA SER A 452 23.80 0.56 -3.71
C SER A 452 24.84 0.28 -4.78
N THR A 453 25.91 1.07 -4.74
CA THR A 453 27.11 0.86 -5.57
C THR A 453 28.25 0.40 -4.67
N ASP A 454 28.80 -0.78 -4.95
CA ASP A 454 29.94 -1.31 -4.21
C ASP A 454 31.27 -0.68 -4.66
N SER A 455 32.35 -0.97 -3.94
CA SER A 455 33.69 -0.43 -4.20
C SER A 455 34.28 -0.86 -5.54
N SER A 456 33.90 -2.04 -6.05
CA SER A 456 34.28 -2.56 -7.37
C SER A 456 33.45 -1.95 -8.52
N GLY A 457 32.48 -1.09 -8.19
CA GLY A 457 31.57 -0.47 -9.14
C GLY A 457 30.36 -1.34 -9.49
N GLY A 458 30.09 -2.46 -8.82
CA GLY A 458 28.84 -3.19 -9.00
C GLY A 458 27.65 -2.33 -8.55
N PHE A 459 26.63 -2.19 -9.41
CA PHE A 459 25.37 -1.52 -9.06
C PHE A 459 24.31 -2.58 -8.74
N TRP A 460 23.74 -2.49 -7.55
CA TRP A 460 22.93 -3.55 -6.96
C TRP A 460 21.57 -3.03 -6.52
N LEU A 461 20.54 -3.80 -6.83
CA LEU A 461 19.19 -3.69 -6.28
C LEU A 461 19.00 -4.73 -5.18
N TYR A 462 18.37 -4.32 -4.09
CA TYR A 462 18.01 -5.13 -2.95
C TYR A 462 16.49 -5.08 -2.82
N PRO A 463 15.77 -6.06 -3.39
CA PRO A 463 14.32 -6.07 -3.33
C PRO A 463 13.84 -6.18 -1.89
N GLY A 464 12.93 -5.30 -1.48
CA GLY A 464 12.34 -5.29 -0.15
C GLY A 464 11.42 -6.49 0.09
N LYS A 465 11.14 -6.78 1.36
CA LYS A 465 10.14 -7.77 1.77
C LYS A 465 9.02 -7.21 2.64
N GLY A 466 9.04 -5.91 2.94
CA GLY A 466 8.03 -5.28 3.81
C GLY A 466 8.20 -5.58 5.30
N ASP A 467 9.34 -6.14 5.72
CA ASP A 467 9.62 -6.52 7.12
C ASP A 467 11.06 -6.11 7.53
N GLY A 468 11.64 -5.18 6.77
CA GLY A 468 13.05 -4.79 6.84
C GLY A 468 14.04 -5.93 6.61
N ASN A 469 13.64 -7.00 5.91
CA ASN A 469 14.52 -7.92 5.21
C ASN A 469 14.49 -7.65 3.70
N PHE A 470 15.47 -8.24 3.01
CA PHE A 470 15.62 -8.12 1.55
C PHE A 470 15.69 -9.51 0.90
N ALA A 471 15.26 -9.58 -0.35
CA ALA A 471 15.50 -10.74 -1.20
C ALA A 471 16.98 -10.81 -1.65
N ALA A 472 17.31 -11.82 -2.44
CA ALA A 472 18.62 -11.91 -3.06
C ALA A 472 18.89 -10.65 -3.90
N ARG A 473 20.05 -10.01 -3.69
CA ARG A 473 20.43 -8.82 -4.45
C ARG A 473 20.57 -9.12 -5.94
N ILE A 474 20.20 -8.16 -6.77
CA ILE A 474 20.25 -8.25 -8.23
C ILE A 474 21.30 -7.26 -8.73
N ARG A 475 22.22 -7.73 -9.58
CA ARG A 475 23.16 -6.84 -10.25
C ARG A 475 22.46 -6.17 -11.42
N ILE A 476 22.27 -4.86 -11.33
CA ILE A 476 21.54 -4.08 -12.34
C ILE A 476 22.49 -3.28 -13.26
N GLY A 477 23.80 -3.34 -13.01
CA GLY A 477 24.80 -2.70 -13.85
C GLY A 477 26.21 -2.70 -13.26
N GLY A 478 27.09 -1.94 -13.90
CA GLY A 478 28.45 -1.64 -13.45
C GLY A 478 28.71 -0.13 -13.48
N GLY A 479 29.64 0.34 -12.66
CA GLY A 479 29.99 1.74 -12.42
C GLY A 479 29.05 2.52 -11.50
N GLY A 480 27.88 1.99 -11.14
CA GLY A 480 26.84 2.79 -10.49
C GLY A 480 26.34 3.94 -11.38
N LEU A 481 25.64 4.89 -10.77
CA LEU A 481 25.28 6.14 -11.44
C LEU A 481 26.42 7.13 -11.21
N ASN A 482 27.24 7.35 -12.25
CA ASN A 482 28.36 8.29 -12.28
C ASN A 482 27.90 9.75 -12.27
N PHE A 483 27.30 10.16 -11.16
CA PHE A 483 26.71 11.48 -10.93
C PHE A 483 27.18 12.03 -9.58
N THR A 484 27.23 13.36 -9.47
CA THR A 484 27.66 14.06 -8.26
C THR A 484 26.67 13.90 -7.10
N MET A 485 25.39 13.73 -7.40
CA MET A 485 24.33 13.41 -6.45
C MET A 485 23.30 12.52 -7.12
N VAL A 486 22.80 11.53 -6.39
CA VAL A 486 21.68 10.69 -6.80
C VAL A 486 20.70 10.66 -5.63
N ARG A 487 19.42 10.82 -5.91
CA ARG A 487 18.34 10.89 -4.93
C ARG A 487 17.13 10.10 -5.44
N GLY A 488 16.41 9.46 -4.52
CA GLY A 488 15.17 8.72 -4.76
C GLY A 488 14.20 8.97 -3.61
N SER A 489 13.08 8.24 -3.54
CA SER A 489 11.93 8.52 -2.67
C SER A 489 10.89 9.37 -3.37
N GLY A 490 10.17 8.73 -4.29
CA GLY A 490 9.00 9.30 -4.93
C GLY A 490 8.81 8.90 -6.39
N ASP A 491 7.58 9.07 -6.86
CA ASP A 491 7.16 8.97 -8.26
C ASP A 491 7.10 10.38 -8.85
N PHE A 492 8.17 10.81 -9.52
CA PHE A 492 8.27 12.16 -10.10
C PHE A 492 7.45 12.30 -11.38
N THR A 493 7.14 11.18 -12.04
CA THR A 493 6.40 11.13 -13.30
C THR A 493 4.92 10.82 -13.15
N ASN A 494 4.47 10.63 -11.90
CA ASN A 494 3.09 10.30 -11.55
C ASN A 494 2.56 9.10 -12.37
N ASP A 495 3.36 8.04 -12.50
CA ASP A 495 3.02 6.83 -13.25
C ASP A 495 2.83 5.57 -12.37
N GLY A 496 2.85 5.74 -11.05
CA GLY A 496 2.74 4.68 -10.05
C GLY A 496 4.03 3.90 -9.81
N LYS A 497 5.20 4.42 -10.24
CA LYS A 497 6.49 3.74 -10.09
C LYS A 497 7.51 4.67 -9.47
N ALA A 498 8.36 4.09 -8.62
CA ALA A 498 9.45 4.83 -8.00
C ALA A 498 10.44 5.31 -9.06
N ASP A 499 10.78 6.59 -9.00
CA ASP A 499 11.73 7.27 -9.88
C ASP A 499 12.99 7.69 -9.09
N ILE A 500 14.06 8.00 -9.81
CA ILE A 500 15.23 8.67 -9.21
C ILE A 500 15.69 9.85 -10.04
N ILE A 501 16.30 10.83 -9.38
CA ILE A 501 16.94 11.97 -10.01
C ILE A 501 18.43 11.98 -9.72
N ALA A 502 19.23 12.41 -10.70
CA ALA A 502 20.68 12.48 -10.57
C ALA A 502 21.25 13.76 -11.17
N ARG A 503 22.15 14.42 -10.43
CA ARG A 503 22.84 15.63 -10.88
C ARG A 503 24.27 15.31 -11.32
N GLY A 504 24.59 15.64 -12.56
CA GLY A 504 25.90 15.44 -13.18
C GLY A 504 26.77 16.69 -13.14
N SER A 505 27.88 16.65 -13.88
CA SER A 505 28.76 17.80 -14.10
C SER A 505 28.01 18.95 -14.79
N GLY A 506 28.47 20.18 -14.54
CA GLY A 506 27.84 21.40 -15.07
C GLY A 506 26.42 21.66 -14.56
N GLY A 507 26.00 20.98 -13.49
CA GLY A 507 24.68 21.17 -12.87
C GLY A 507 23.52 20.46 -13.58
N LYS A 508 23.77 19.67 -14.62
CA LYS A 508 22.73 18.95 -15.37
C LYS A 508 22.00 17.95 -14.48
N LEU A 509 20.68 18.07 -14.36
CA LEU A 509 19.82 17.18 -13.61
C LEU A 509 19.08 16.24 -14.57
N TYR A 510 19.16 14.95 -14.30
CA TYR A 510 18.52 13.90 -15.08
C TYR A 510 17.49 13.16 -14.25
N LEU A 511 16.38 12.82 -14.88
CA LEU A 511 15.38 11.88 -14.39
C LEU A 511 15.68 10.48 -14.93
N PHE A 512 15.59 9.48 -14.07
CA PHE A 512 15.58 8.06 -14.41
C PHE A 512 14.22 7.51 -14.03
N LYS A 513 13.38 7.33 -15.04
CA LYS A 513 12.02 6.82 -14.85
C LYS A 513 12.04 5.35 -14.45
N GLY A 514 11.32 4.98 -13.40
CA GLY A 514 11.12 3.61 -12.95
C GLY A 514 10.38 2.77 -13.98
N THR A 515 10.79 1.51 -14.13
CA THR A 515 10.11 0.57 -15.04
C THR A 515 9.17 -0.38 -14.32
N GLY A 516 9.40 -0.59 -13.01
CA GLY A 516 8.76 -1.66 -12.24
C GLY A 516 9.36 -3.04 -12.51
N LYS A 517 10.58 -3.12 -13.05
CA LYS A 517 11.24 -4.39 -13.42
C LYS A 517 12.61 -4.48 -12.77
N ALA A 518 12.77 -5.44 -11.87
CA ALA A 518 13.99 -5.60 -11.07
C ALA A 518 15.29 -5.74 -11.91
N SER A 519 15.24 -6.39 -13.08
CA SER A 519 16.40 -6.59 -13.95
C SER A 519 16.78 -5.37 -14.80
N ALA A 520 15.85 -4.42 -14.97
CA ALA A 520 16.03 -3.20 -15.75
C ALA A 520 15.24 -2.06 -15.09
N PRO A 521 15.62 -1.63 -13.87
CA PRO A 521 14.76 -0.80 -13.02
C PRO A 521 14.50 0.59 -13.57
N PHE A 522 15.34 1.07 -14.50
CA PHE A 522 15.25 2.41 -15.06
C PHE A 522 15.19 2.42 -16.59
N ALA A 523 14.39 3.32 -17.13
CA ALA A 523 14.42 3.71 -18.54
C ALA A 523 15.67 4.56 -18.85
N ALA A 524 15.83 4.94 -20.13
CA ALA A 524 16.87 5.88 -20.53
C ALA A 524 16.70 7.23 -19.80
N LYS A 525 17.82 7.79 -19.33
CA LYS A 525 17.81 9.06 -18.59
C LYS A 525 17.33 10.23 -19.45
N VAL A 526 16.56 11.13 -18.86
CA VAL A 526 16.06 12.35 -19.51
C VAL A 526 16.67 13.57 -18.82
N LEU A 527 17.24 14.51 -19.59
CA LEU A 527 17.69 15.79 -19.04
C LEU A 527 16.45 16.65 -18.73
N VAL A 528 16.25 16.99 -17.45
CA VAL A 528 15.07 17.73 -17.00
C VAL A 528 15.41 19.13 -16.50
N ARG A 529 16.67 19.41 -16.13
CA ARG A 529 17.07 20.77 -15.71
C ARG A 529 18.57 20.97 -15.76
N THR A 530 19.00 22.23 -15.65
CA THR A 530 20.37 22.59 -15.30
C THR A 530 20.34 23.47 -14.04
N TRP A 531 20.95 22.99 -12.96
CA TRP A 531 21.08 23.68 -11.67
C TRP A 531 22.56 23.82 -11.31
N ASP A 532 23.16 24.92 -11.73
CA ASP A 532 24.52 25.32 -11.38
C ASP A 532 24.62 25.88 -9.94
N VAL A 533 23.52 26.42 -9.41
CA VAL A 533 23.45 27.03 -8.06
C VAL A 533 23.28 26.05 -6.89
N ALA A 534 22.86 24.80 -7.16
CA ALA A 534 22.54 23.82 -6.12
C ALA A 534 23.80 23.24 -5.45
N THR A 535 23.81 23.21 -4.12
CA THR A 535 24.86 22.58 -3.28
C THR A 535 24.39 21.30 -2.61
N ALA A 536 23.07 21.11 -2.44
CA ALA A 536 22.47 19.85 -1.99
C ALA A 536 21.08 19.70 -2.59
N LEU A 537 20.68 18.44 -2.78
CA LEU A 537 19.35 18.02 -3.24
C LEU A 537 18.81 17.01 -2.21
N VAL A 538 17.55 17.14 -1.82
CA VAL A 538 16.84 16.20 -0.94
C VAL A 538 15.48 15.90 -1.52
N THR A 539 15.10 14.63 -1.49
CA THR A 539 13.84 14.09 -2.00
C THR A 539 13.11 13.48 -0.81
N THR A 540 12.27 14.28 -0.18
CA THR A 540 11.51 13.85 1.01
C THR A 540 10.29 13.01 0.61
N GLY A 541 9.74 13.23 -0.58
CA GLY A 541 8.49 12.64 -1.05
C GLY A 541 7.50 13.74 -1.42
N ASP A 542 6.22 13.54 -1.16
CA ASP A 542 5.14 14.52 -1.35
C ASP A 542 5.15 15.56 -0.21
N PHE A 543 6.00 16.57 -0.34
CA PHE A 543 6.17 17.63 0.65
C PHE A 543 4.95 18.56 0.66
N THR A 544 4.36 18.83 -0.50
CA THR A 544 3.20 19.71 -0.69
C THR A 544 1.87 19.04 -0.34
N GLY A 545 1.83 17.72 -0.23
CA GLY A 545 0.61 16.92 0.01
C GLY A 545 -0.30 16.83 -1.21
N ASP A 546 0.20 17.15 -2.41
CA ASP A 546 -0.60 17.23 -3.64
C ASP A 546 -0.63 15.91 -4.44
N GLY A 547 0.10 14.89 -3.99
CA GLY A 547 0.26 13.59 -4.63
C GLY A 547 1.42 13.48 -5.60
N HIS A 548 2.29 14.50 -5.67
CA HIS A 548 3.48 14.47 -6.50
C HIS A 548 4.75 14.51 -5.66
N ALA A 549 5.77 13.77 -6.10
CA ALA A 549 7.07 13.83 -5.46
C ALA A 549 7.73 15.20 -5.68
N ASP A 550 8.15 15.81 -4.58
CA ASP A 550 8.80 17.12 -4.53
C ASP A 550 10.31 17.01 -4.31
N ILE A 551 11.01 18.13 -4.50
CA ILE A 551 12.42 18.22 -4.17
C ILE A 551 12.75 19.50 -3.40
N VAL A 552 13.55 19.35 -2.37
CA VAL A 552 14.12 20.45 -1.59
C VAL A 552 15.58 20.66 -1.99
N VAL A 553 15.93 21.90 -2.29
CA VAL A 553 17.23 22.27 -2.86
C VAL A 553 17.88 23.36 -2.02
N ARG A 554 19.11 23.12 -1.59
CA ARG A 554 19.96 24.15 -0.99
C ARG A 554 20.82 24.82 -2.06
N VAL A 555 20.85 26.14 -2.07
CA VAL A 555 21.74 26.93 -2.93
C VAL A 555 22.98 27.43 -2.17
N LYS A 556 23.98 27.97 -2.90
CA LYS A 556 25.26 28.42 -2.31
C LYS A 556 25.12 29.45 -1.18
N SER A 557 24.15 30.36 -1.29
CA SER A 557 23.83 31.37 -0.27
C SER A 557 23.31 30.77 1.05
N GLY A 558 22.96 29.47 1.07
CA GLY A 558 22.38 28.81 2.23
C GLY A 558 20.87 28.97 2.33
N GLU A 559 20.21 29.53 1.31
CA GLU A 559 18.76 29.46 1.17
C GLU A 559 18.34 28.02 0.81
N LEU A 560 17.17 27.62 1.32
CA LEU A 560 16.53 26.34 1.04
C LEU A 560 15.24 26.59 0.27
N TYR A 561 15.09 25.95 -0.88
CA TYR A 561 13.95 26.10 -1.77
C TYR A 561 13.23 24.78 -1.96
N LEU A 562 11.90 24.79 -1.83
CA LEU A 562 11.02 23.75 -2.33
C LEU A 562 10.80 23.94 -3.83
N TYR A 563 10.83 22.84 -4.57
CA TYR A 563 10.42 22.77 -5.97
C TYR A 563 9.29 21.74 -6.06
N PRO A 564 8.03 22.23 -6.15
CA PRO A 564 6.88 21.34 -6.27
C PRO A 564 6.96 20.48 -7.52
N GLY A 565 6.68 19.18 -7.39
CA GLY A 565 6.52 18.24 -8.48
C GLY A 565 5.33 18.59 -9.36
N THR A 566 5.32 18.08 -10.58
CA THR A 566 4.22 18.28 -11.54
C THR A 566 3.76 16.99 -12.21
N GLY A 567 4.40 15.86 -11.89
CA GLY A 567 4.23 14.61 -12.61
C GLY A 567 4.82 14.59 -14.03
N ARG A 568 5.51 15.65 -14.47
CA ARG A 568 6.09 15.72 -15.83
C ARG A 568 7.48 15.08 -15.88
N SER A 569 7.82 14.49 -17.02
CA SER A 569 9.14 13.88 -17.26
C SER A 569 10.11 14.74 -18.08
N ASP A 570 9.86 16.04 -18.19
CA ASP A 570 10.60 16.98 -19.04
C ASP A 570 11.10 18.20 -18.26
N SER A 571 11.44 19.30 -18.96
CA SER A 571 11.90 20.53 -18.29
C SER A 571 10.90 21.15 -17.32
N GLY A 572 9.63 20.81 -17.48
CA GLY A 572 8.53 21.20 -16.61
C GLY A 572 8.35 20.32 -15.38
N ILE A 573 9.22 19.33 -15.12
CA ILE A 573 9.13 18.39 -13.98
C ILE A 573 8.83 19.07 -12.63
N PHE A 574 9.34 20.30 -12.44
CA PHE A 574 9.10 21.10 -11.25
C PHE A 574 8.43 22.43 -11.57
N GLY A 575 7.47 22.80 -10.73
CA GLY A 575 6.79 24.09 -10.73
C GLY A 575 7.66 25.24 -10.18
N ALA A 576 6.99 26.34 -9.86
CA ALA A 576 7.66 27.53 -9.33
C ALA A 576 8.20 27.27 -7.91
N ARG A 577 9.50 27.56 -7.71
CA ARG A 577 10.16 27.33 -6.42
C ARG A 577 9.58 28.22 -5.31
N LYS A 578 9.57 27.71 -4.07
CA LYS A 578 9.17 28.44 -2.86
C LYS A 578 10.34 28.49 -1.88
N LEU A 579 10.60 29.64 -1.27
CA LEU A 579 11.64 29.76 -0.24
C LEU A 579 11.11 29.12 1.05
N LEU A 580 11.79 28.10 1.55
CA LEU A 580 11.47 27.45 2.83
C LEU A 580 12.21 28.10 4.00
N GLY A 581 13.40 28.67 3.76
CA GLY A 581 14.18 29.33 4.80
C GLY A 581 15.62 29.64 4.40
N THR A 582 16.38 30.19 5.35
CA THR A 582 17.79 30.58 5.18
C THR A 582 18.68 29.88 6.21
N GLY A 583 20.00 29.92 6.01
CA GLY A 583 20.97 29.33 6.96
C GLY A 583 21.11 27.80 6.86
N ALA A 584 20.64 27.18 5.78
CA ALA A 584 20.74 25.74 5.54
C ALA A 584 22.19 25.24 5.38
N ASN A 585 23.17 26.13 5.25
CA ASN A 585 24.60 25.80 5.29
C ASN A 585 25.05 25.30 6.68
N ASN A 586 24.28 25.59 7.74
CA ASN A 586 24.55 25.08 9.08
C ASN A 586 24.15 23.61 9.28
N TYR A 587 23.56 22.98 8.26
CA TYR A 587 22.97 21.66 8.34
C TYR A 587 23.58 20.70 7.31
N ASN A 588 23.76 19.46 7.73
CA ASN A 588 23.99 18.34 6.82
C ASN A 588 22.61 17.82 6.42
N LEU A 589 22.25 18.10 5.16
CA LEU A 589 21.07 17.53 4.52
C LEU A 589 21.47 16.15 4.01
N PHE A 590 21.13 15.11 4.77
CA PHE A 590 21.50 13.76 4.41
C PHE A 590 20.68 13.24 3.24
N GLY A 591 21.33 12.38 2.49
CA GLY A 591 20.83 11.65 1.34
C GLY A 591 21.89 10.64 0.99
#